data_AF-A0A661KDM8-F1
#
_entry.id   AF-A0A661KDM8-F1
#
_cell.length_a   1.000
_cell.length_b   1.000
_cell.length_c   1.000
_cell.angle_alpha   90.00
_cell.angle_beta   90.00
_cell.angle_gamma   90.00
#
_symmetry.space_group_name_H-M   'P 1'
#
loop_
_entity.id
_entity.type
_entity.pdbx_description
1 polymer ?
#
loop_
_entity_poly.entity_id
_entity_poly.type
_entity_poly.pdbx_seq_one_letter_code
_entity_poly.pdbx_strand_id
1 'polypeptide(L)'
;MEISGYVFNINDVIVKLFMLVIYGIIAFIFLKARKNFSGGKIAQVSTLIVIMILLFAVSDLVYFLVPFIGQAFTVALSTIFRLIGLCVLAFGGVRLVTI
;
A
#
# COMPACT_ATOMS: atom_id res chain seq x y z
N MET A 1 11.97 34.15 -5.16
CA MET A 1 12.67 32.94 -4.66
C MET A 1 11.63 32.16 -3.89
N GLU A 2 10.87 31.33 -4.61
CA GLU A 2 9.73 30.57 -4.09
C GLU A 2 10.26 29.41 -3.25
N ILE A 3 10.31 29.61 -1.93
CA ILE A 3 10.48 28.51 -0.98
C ILE A 3 9.12 27.85 -0.86
N SER A 4 8.96 26.79 -1.66
CA SER A 4 7.75 26.01 -1.83
C SER A 4 7.19 25.57 -0.49
N GLY A 5 6.06 26.20 -0.13
CA GLY A 5 5.30 25.92 1.07
C GLY A 5 4.64 24.56 0.96
N TYR A 6 5.13 23.61 1.76
CA TYR A 6 4.30 22.52 2.24
C TYR A 6 3.75 22.93 3.59
N VAL A 7 2.67 23.73 3.54
CA VAL A 7 1.71 23.76 4.63
C VAL A 7 1.32 22.30 4.85
N PHE A 8 1.52 21.77 6.06
CA PHE A 8 0.96 20.50 6.48
C PHE A 8 -0.56 20.61 6.36
N ASN A 9 -1.07 20.34 5.15
CA ASN A 9 -2.45 20.60 4.81
C ASN A 9 -3.25 19.49 5.47
N ILE A 10 -4.14 19.87 6.38
CA ILE A 10 -5.06 18.95 7.04
C ILE A 10 -5.78 18.05 6.01
N ASN A 11 -6.03 18.57 4.80
CA ASN A 11 -6.58 17.83 3.68
C ASN A 11 -5.72 16.62 3.25
N ASP A 12 -4.39 16.76 3.13
CA ASP A 12 -3.49 15.65 2.76
C ASP A 12 -3.46 14.56 3.82
N VAL A 13 -3.47 14.95 5.09
CA VAL A 13 -3.49 14.03 6.23
C VAL A 13 -4.82 13.28 6.28
N ILE A 14 -5.94 13.98 6.08
CA ILE A 14 -7.27 13.37 6.01
C ILE A 14 -7.33 12.38 4.84
N VAL A 15 -6.82 12.74 3.65
CA VAL A 15 -6.81 11.86 2.48
C VAL A 15 -5.98 10.60 2.75
N LYS A 16 -4.79 10.73 3.35
CA LYS A 16 -3.95 9.58 3.70
C LYS A 16 -4.57 8.69 4.78
N LEU A 17 -5.21 9.31 5.77
CA LEU A 17 -5.97 8.59 6.80
C LEU A 17 -7.14 7.81 6.18
N PHE A 18 -7.86 8.43 5.25
CA PHE A 18 -8.98 7.81 4.54
C PHE A 18 -8.50 6.65 3.64
N MET A 19 -7.39 6.83 2.93
CA MET A 19 -6.71 5.77 2.18
C MET A 19 -6.34 4.58 3.08
N LEU A 20 -5.82 4.83 4.28
CA LEU A 20 -5.45 3.78 5.23
C LEU A 20 -6.67 2.96 5.67
N VAL A 21 -7.81 3.62 5.92
CA VAL A 21 -9.08 2.93 6.22
C VAL A 21 -9.53 2.06 5.05
N ILE A 22 -9.47 2.58 3.82
CA ILE A 22 -9.81 1.82 2.61
C ILE A 22 -8.89 0.60 2.46
N TYR A 23 -7.58 0.75 2.63
CA TYR A 23 -6.65 -0.38 2.61
C TYR A 23 -7.01 -1.45 3.65
N GLY A 24 -7.41 -1.04 4.85
CA GLY A 24 -7.89 -1.96 5.89
C GLY A 24 -9.16 -2.72 5.47
N ILE A 25 -10.14 -2.02 4.89
CA ILE A 25 -11.38 -2.63 4.39
C ILE A 25 -11.08 -3.65 3.29
N ILE A 26 -10.24 -3.28 2.32
CA ILE A 26 -9.88 -4.16 1.21
C ILE A 26 -9.15 -5.39 1.76
N ALA A 27 -8.14 -5.21 2.62
CA ALA A 27 -7.43 -6.30 3.26
C ALA A 27 -8.38 -7.24 4.01
N PHE A 28 -9.36 -6.69 4.76
CA PHE A 28 -10.36 -7.48 5.48
C PHE A 28 -11.26 -8.29 4.57
N ILE A 29 -11.76 -7.70 3.48
CA ILE A 29 -12.59 -8.40 2.48
C ILE A 29 -11.81 -9.55 1.85
N PHE A 30 -10.56 -9.30 1.44
CA PHE A 30 -9.72 -10.35 0.84
C PHE A 30 -9.33 -11.44 1.84
N LEU A 31 -9.07 -11.09 3.11
CA LEU A 31 -8.82 -12.08 4.16
C LEU A 31 -10.05 -12.96 4.41
N LYS A 32 -11.24 -12.35 4.43
CA LYS A 32 -12.50 -13.07 4.60
C LYS A 32 -12.83 -13.94 3.38
N ALA A 33 -12.58 -13.45 2.16
CA ALA A 33 -12.70 -14.22 0.94
C ALA A 33 -11.74 -15.43 0.97
N ARG A 34 -10.49 -15.25 1.41
CA ARG A 34 -9.51 -16.34 1.53
C ARG A 34 -10.01 -17.50 2.40
N LYS A 35 -10.71 -17.21 3.52
CA LYS A 35 -11.28 -18.25 4.38
C LYS A 35 -12.33 -19.11 3.66
N ASN A 36 -13.04 -18.54 2.68
CA ASN A 36 -14.07 -19.25 1.92
C ASN A 36 -13.51 -20.00 0.69
N PHE A 37 -12.36 -19.58 0.16
CA PHE A 37 -11.73 -20.19 -1.03
C PHE A 37 -10.46 -21.01 -0.70
N SER A 38 -10.46 -21.69 0.44
CA SER A 38 -9.28 -22.42 0.94
C SER A 38 -8.80 -23.49 -0.05
N GLY A 39 -7.55 -23.36 -0.51
CA GLY A 39 -6.84 -24.40 -1.28
C GLY A 39 -6.70 -24.18 -2.79
N GLY A 40 -7.34 -23.17 -3.38
CA GLY A 40 -7.27 -22.89 -4.82
C GLY A 40 -6.31 -21.77 -5.23
N LYS A 41 -6.10 -21.58 -6.55
CA LYS A 41 -5.38 -20.43 -7.14
C LYS A 41 -5.89 -19.08 -6.60
N ILE A 42 -7.20 -19.01 -6.31
CA ILE A 42 -7.90 -17.84 -5.74
C ILE A 42 -7.32 -17.42 -4.38
N ALA A 43 -6.95 -18.38 -3.52
CA ALA A 43 -6.34 -18.10 -2.22
C ALA A 43 -4.93 -17.52 -2.36
N GLN A 44 -4.16 -17.95 -3.35
CA GLN A 44 -2.84 -17.37 -3.65
C GLN A 44 -2.97 -15.92 -4.17
N VAL A 45 -3.93 -15.64 -5.06
CA VAL A 45 -4.21 -14.25 -5.53
C VAL A 45 -4.57 -13.35 -4.37
N SER A 46 -5.50 -13.79 -3.52
CA SER A 46 -5.93 -12.99 -2.37
C SER A 46 -4.79 -12.68 -1.41
N THR A 47 -3.87 -13.64 -1.21
CA THR A 47 -2.70 -13.45 -0.34
C THR A 47 -1.74 -12.41 -0.94
N LEU A 48 -1.53 -12.46 -2.25
CA LEU A 48 -0.70 -11.49 -2.98
C LEU A 48 -1.27 -10.07 -2.89
N ILE A 49 -2.58 -9.91 -3.09
CA ILE A 49 -3.26 -8.61 -3.01
C ILE A 49 -3.18 -8.05 -1.58
N VAL A 50 -3.41 -8.88 -0.56
CA VAL A 50 -3.30 -8.46 0.84
C VAL A 50 -1.87 -8.01 1.18
N ILE A 51 -0.84 -8.72 0.69
CA ILE A 51 0.56 -8.32 0.87
C ILE A 51 0.85 -6.98 0.18
N MET A 52 0.38 -6.76 -1.04
CA MET A 52 0.55 -5.47 -1.72
C MET A 52 -0.09 -4.32 -0.92
N ILE A 53 -1.32 -4.53 -0.45
CA ILE A 53 -2.06 -3.52 0.30
C ILE A 53 -1.38 -3.22 1.64
N LEU A 54 -0.84 -4.23 2.32
CA LEU A 54 -0.02 -4.03 3.51
C LEU A 54 1.23 -3.20 3.20
N LEU A 55 1.91 -3.47 2.07
CA LEU A 55 3.06 -2.66 1.62
C LEU A 55 2.68 -1.20 1.35
N PHE A 56 1.50 -0.98 0.76
CA PHE A 56 0.97 0.36 0.51
C PHE A 56 0.60 1.06 1.81
N ALA A 57 0.00 0.36 2.77
CA ALA A 57 -0.30 0.90 4.09
C ALA A 57 0.98 1.30 4.83
N VAL A 58 2.03 0.48 4.78
CA VAL A 58 3.36 0.82 5.35
C VAL A 58 3.94 2.05 4.64
N SER A 59 3.83 2.14 3.33
CA SER A 59 4.28 3.31 2.56
C SER A 59 3.58 4.62 2.99
N ASP A 60 2.27 4.57 3.27
CA ASP A 60 1.54 5.73 3.78
C ASP A 60 1.84 6.02 5.26
N LEU A 61 2.20 5.01 6.05
CA LEU A 61 2.65 5.17 7.44
C LEU A 61 4.05 5.79 7.54
N VAL A 62 4.94 5.50 6.58
CA VAL A 62 6.24 6.18 6.43
C VAL A 62 6.05 7.68 6.19
N TYR A 63 4.94 8.09 5.54
CA TYR A 63 4.58 9.50 5.38
C TYR A 63 4.19 10.19 6.70
N PHE A 64 3.74 9.42 7.69
CA PHE A 64 3.52 9.91 9.05
C PHE A 64 4.83 10.12 9.82
N LEU A 65 5.93 9.50 9.36
CA LEU A 65 7.27 9.61 9.91
C LEU A 65 8.12 10.75 9.28
N VAL A 66 7.52 11.52 8.35
CA VAL A 66 8.08 12.76 7.76
C VAL A 66 8.74 13.70 8.78
N PRO A 67 8.16 13.98 9.97
CA PRO A 67 8.77 14.94 10.90
C PRO A 67 10.13 14.50 11.47
N PHE A 68 10.52 13.22 11.35
CA PHE A 68 11.78 12.70 11.92
C PHE A 68 12.93 12.52 10.91
N ILE A 69 12.64 12.33 9.61
CA ILE A 69 13.64 11.84 8.62
C ILE A 69 13.86 12.79 7.43
N GLY A 70 13.08 13.86 7.32
CA GLY A 70 13.19 14.84 6.24
C GLY A 70 12.39 14.42 5.00
N GLN A 71 11.66 15.38 4.42
CA GLN A 71 10.62 15.14 3.40
C GLN A 71 11.14 14.41 2.15
N ALA A 72 12.32 14.75 1.66
CA ALA A 72 12.89 14.15 0.45
C ALA A 72 13.11 12.64 0.60
N PHE A 73 13.57 12.20 1.79
CA PHE A 73 13.86 10.80 2.05
C PHE A 73 12.57 9.98 2.25
N THR A 74 11.58 10.58 2.93
CA THR A 74 10.26 9.97 3.11
C THR A 74 9.53 9.75 1.79
N VAL A 75 9.55 10.73 0.89
CA VAL A 75 8.89 10.62 -0.43
C VAL A 75 9.58 9.56 -1.28
N ALA A 76 10.92 9.52 -1.30
CA ALA A 76 11.67 8.49 -2.02
C ALA A 76 11.36 7.09 -1.49
N LEU A 77 11.38 6.90 -0.16
CA LEU A 77 11.11 5.61 0.46
C LEU A 77 9.66 5.14 0.23
N SER A 78 8.69 6.04 0.37
CA SER A 78 7.27 5.76 0.07
C SER A 78 7.09 5.31 -1.38
N THR A 79 7.76 5.98 -2.32
CA THR A 79 7.71 5.64 -3.75
C THR A 79 8.32 4.27 -4.04
N ILE A 80 9.47 3.96 -3.44
CA ILE A 80 10.12 2.64 -3.60
C ILE A 80 9.20 1.53 -3.08
N PHE A 81 8.60 1.70 -1.90
CA PHE A 81 7.65 0.71 -1.36
C PHE A 81 6.44 0.48 -2.27
N ARG A 82 5.89 1.56 -2.87
CA ARG A 82 4.78 1.45 -3.83
C ARG A 82 5.23 0.72 -5.10
N LEU A 83 6.44 1.00 -5.58
CA LEU A 83 7.00 0.34 -6.76
C LEU A 83 7.17 -1.16 -6.53
N ILE A 84 7.72 -1.56 -5.37
CA ILE A 84 7.87 -2.96 -4.98
C ILE A 84 6.49 -3.63 -4.89
N GLY A 85 5.49 -2.96 -4.31
CA GLY A 85 4.13 -3.48 -4.26
C GLY A 85 3.53 -3.76 -5.64
N LEU A 86 3.70 -2.83 -6.59
CA LEU A 86 3.25 -3.00 -7.97
C LEU A 86 4.01 -4.13 -8.68
N CYS A 87 5.32 -4.25 -8.46
CA CYS A 87 6.11 -5.36 -8.99
C CYS A 87 5.63 -6.71 -8.43
N VAL A 88 5.40 -6.82 -7.13
CA VAL A 88 4.87 -8.04 -6.50
C VAL A 88 3.52 -8.41 -7.08
N LEU A 89 2.64 -7.43 -7.32
CA LEU A 89 1.35 -7.68 -7.96
C LEU A 89 1.52 -8.15 -9.41
N ALA A 90 2.37 -7.49 -10.21
CA ALA A 90 2.62 -7.87 -11.60
C ALA A 90 3.19 -9.29 -11.72
N PHE A 91 4.24 -9.61 -10.97
CA PHE A 91 4.88 -10.93 -10.99
C PHE A 91 3.99 -12.02 -10.38
N GLY A 92 3.30 -11.72 -9.28
CA GLY A 92 2.36 -12.66 -8.67
C GLY A 92 1.14 -12.91 -9.55
N GLY A 93 0.65 -11.90 -10.28
CA GLY A 93 -0.38 -12.04 -11.31
C GLY A 93 0.03 -12.99 -12.43
N VAL A 94 1.27 -12.89 -12.92
CA VAL A 94 1.82 -13.80 -13.94
C VAL A 94 1.89 -15.25 -13.43
N ARG A 95 2.36 -15.47 -12.19
CA ARG A 95 2.41 -16.81 -11.58
C ARG A 95 1.05 -17.51 -11.49
N LEU A 96 -0.03 -16.73 -11.41
CA LEU A 96 -1.40 -17.25 -11.36
C LEU A 96 -1.99 -17.62 -12.72
N VAL A 97 -1.46 -17.03 -13.80
CA VAL A 97 -1.87 -17.30 -15.18
C VAL A 97 -1.10 -18.48 -15.78
N THR A 98 0.16 -18.68 -15.39
CA THR A 98 1.05 -19.69 -16.02
C THR A 98 0.96 -21.09 -15.40
N ILE A 99 0.47 -21.22 -14.16
CA ILE A 99 0.11 -22.53 -13.53
C ILE A 99 -1.36 -22.79 -13.81
#